data_AF-A0A151WKD7-F1
#
_entry.id   AF-A0A151WKD7-F1
#
_cell.length_a   1.000
_cell.length_b   1.000
_cell.length_c   1.000
_cell.angle_alpha   90.00
_cell.angle_beta   90.00
_cell.angle_gamma   90.00
#
_symmetry.space_group_name_H-M   'P 1'
#
loop_
_entity.id
_entity.type
_entity.pdbx_description
1 polymer ?
#
loop_
_entity_poly.entity_id
_entity_poly.type
_entity_poly.pdbx_seq_one_letter_code
_entity_poly.pdbx_strand_id
1 'polypeptide(L)'
;DDVLTIQDILQDKYKSENQEKLNKNGCLIQCIFQKDGMMEDAEYKVGKMHNEFIKRTKIQPGDKRLESVDTCINESKDVTEKCEKAFLFVTCLFKSQRDHMHDLGYDESTE
;
A
#
# COMPACT_ATOMS: atom_id res chain seq x y z
N ASP A 1 -20.31 -5.21 -0.83
CA ASP A 1 -19.05 -5.63 -1.43
C ASP A 1 -18.01 -5.73 -0.33
N ASP A 2 -17.25 -6.82 -0.29
CA ASP A 2 -16.33 -7.15 0.82
C ASP A 2 -14.91 -6.63 0.57
N VAL A 3 -14.59 -6.24 -0.65
CA VAL A 3 -13.28 -5.72 -1.05
C VAL A 3 -13.33 -4.20 -1.19
N LEU A 4 -12.33 -3.52 -0.62
CA LEU A 4 -12.16 -2.07 -0.76
C LEU A 4 -11.53 -1.73 -2.10
N THR A 5 -12.04 -0.69 -2.75
CA THR A 5 -11.42 -0.15 -3.96
C THR A 5 -10.27 0.79 -3.61
N ILE A 6 -9.41 1.09 -4.58
CA ILE A 6 -8.38 2.12 -4.41
C ILE A 6 -9.02 3.49 -4.12
N GLN A 7 -10.14 3.81 -4.75
CA GLN A 7 -10.86 5.07 -4.49
C GLN A 7 -11.36 5.15 -3.04
N ASP A 8 -11.82 4.04 -2.46
CA ASP A 8 -12.23 4.01 -1.05
C ASP A 8 -11.07 4.32 -0.10
N ILE A 9 -9.85 3.90 -0.47
CA ILE A 9 -8.62 4.19 0.28
C ILE A 9 -8.22 5.67 0.11
N LEU A 10 -8.19 6.17 -1.13
CA LEU A 10 -7.77 7.54 -1.44
C LEU A 10 -8.73 8.59 -0.88
N GLN A 11 -10.03 8.30 -0.85
CA GLN A 11 -11.07 9.17 -0.30
C GLN A 11 -11.35 8.93 1.18
N ASP A 12 -10.52 8.10 1.86
CA ASP A 12 -10.68 7.78 3.28
C ASP A 12 -12.02 7.13 3.67
N LYS A 13 -12.80 6.62 2.71
CA LYS A 13 -14.10 5.97 2.96
C LYS A 13 -13.97 4.74 3.85
N TYR A 14 -12.84 4.02 3.75
CA TYR A 14 -12.54 2.86 4.60
C TYR A 14 -12.59 3.18 6.10
N LYS A 15 -12.40 4.44 6.52
CA LYS A 15 -12.48 4.84 7.94
C LYS A 15 -13.87 4.70 8.54
N SER A 16 -14.91 4.67 7.70
CA SER A 16 -16.31 4.45 8.12
C SER A 16 -16.72 2.98 8.09
N GLU A 17 -15.85 2.10 7.62
CA GLU A 17 -16.12 0.67 7.51
C GLU A 17 -15.94 -0.05 8.85
N ASN A 18 -16.56 -1.21 8.98
CA ASN A 18 -16.41 -2.02 10.18
C ASN A 18 -15.05 -2.74 10.23
N GLN A 19 -14.61 -3.08 11.45
CA GLN A 19 -13.32 -3.75 11.69
C GLN A 19 -13.20 -5.09 10.97
N GLU A 20 -14.29 -5.83 10.81
CA GLU A 20 -14.28 -7.12 10.10
C GLU A 20 -13.87 -6.94 8.64
N LYS A 21 -14.44 -5.94 7.96
CA LYS A 21 -14.11 -5.62 6.57
C LYS A 21 -12.66 -5.14 6.44
N LEU A 22 -12.18 -4.30 7.37
CA LEU A 22 -10.79 -3.86 7.40
C LEU A 22 -9.83 -5.04 7.55
N ASN A 23 -10.11 -5.96 8.50
CA ASN A 23 -9.30 -7.17 8.70
C ASN A 23 -9.30 -8.06 7.45
N LYS A 24 -10.46 -8.31 6.84
CA LYS A 24 -10.54 -9.13 5.61
C LYS A 24 -9.67 -8.55 4.48
N ASN A 25 -9.73 -7.24 4.27
CA ASN A 25 -8.93 -6.57 3.25
C ASN A 25 -7.44 -6.59 3.59
N GLY A 26 -7.09 -6.34 4.85
CA GLY A 26 -5.71 -6.49 5.33
C GLY A 26 -5.15 -7.88 5.13
N CYS A 27 -5.91 -8.92 5.47
CA CYS A 27 -5.48 -10.31 5.28
C CYS A 27 -5.40 -10.70 3.81
N LEU A 28 -6.28 -10.17 2.95
CA LEU A 28 -6.20 -10.36 1.50
C LEU A 28 -4.88 -9.78 0.95
N ILE A 29 -4.53 -8.56 1.35
CA ILE A 29 -3.27 -7.90 0.96
C ILE A 29 -2.07 -8.70 1.49
N GLN A 30 -2.12 -9.11 2.76
CA GLN A 30 -1.08 -9.89 3.39
C GLN A 30 -0.84 -11.23 2.66
N CYS A 31 -1.91 -11.91 2.25
CA CYS A 31 -1.83 -13.12 1.44
C CYS A 31 -1.15 -12.88 0.09
N ILE A 32 -1.47 -11.77 -0.60
CA ILE A 32 -0.80 -11.38 -1.84
C ILE A 32 0.69 -11.12 -1.59
N PHE A 33 1.04 -10.42 -0.51
CA PHE A 33 2.43 -10.13 -0.17
C PHE A 33 3.24 -11.40 0.13
N GLN A 34 2.66 -12.36 0.84
CA GLN A 34 3.29 -13.65 1.06
C GLN A 34 3.48 -14.42 -0.24
N LYS A 35 2.46 -14.46 -1.10
CA LYS A 35 2.50 -15.15 -2.40
C LYS A 35 3.60 -14.59 -3.30
N ASP A 36 3.79 -13.28 -3.30
CA ASP A 36 4.82 -12.59 -4.09
C ASP A 36 6.21 -12.60 -3.40
N GLY A 37 6.32 -13.22 -2.22
CA GLY A 37 7.56 -13.28 -1.45
C GLY A 37 8.02 -11.92 -0.92
N MET A 38 7.11 -10.98 -0.80
CA MET A 38 7.33 -9.63 -0.27
C MET A 38 7.25 -9.56 1.25
N MET A 39 6.61 -10.53 1.88
CA MET A 39 6.42 -10.59 3.34
C MET A 39 6.49 -12.03 3.81
N GLU A 40 7.00 -12.25 5.02
CA GLU A 40 6.96 -13.53 5.72
C GLU A 40 6.41 -13.29 7.12
N ASP A 41 5.30 -13.96 7.42
CA ASP A 41 4.44 -13.60 8.56
C ASP A 41 4.13 -12.09 8.65
N ALA A 42 4.66 -11.38 9.66
CA ALA A 42 4.54 -9.93 9.87
C ALA A 42 5.78 -9.13 9.42
N GLU A 43 6.77 -9.76 8.77
CA GLU A 43 8.05 -9.14 8.41
C GLU A 43 8.17 -8.84 6.92
N TYR A 44 8.52 -7.60 6.59
CA TYR A 44 8.71 -7.17 5.21
C TYR A 44 10.07 -7.61 4.65
N LYS A 45 10.05 -8.10 3.41
CA LYS A 45 11.25 -8.32 2.60
C LYS A 45 11.48 -7.06 1.75
N VAL A 46 12.07 -6.02 2.32
CA VAL A 46 12.22 -4.67 1.73
C VAL A 46 12.70 -4.70 0.27
N GLY A 47 13.77 -5.44 -0.02
CA GLY A 47 14.28 -5.54 -1.40
C GLY A 47 13.28 -6.15 -2.38
N LYS A 48 12.42 -7.07 -1.94
CA LYS A 48 11.33 -7.63 -2.76
C LYS A 48 10.18 -6.63 -2.92
N MET A 49 9.83 -5.89 -1.87
CA MET A 49 8.85 -4.81 -1.93
C MET A 49 9.22 -3.77 -2.99
N HIS A 50 10.48 -3.33 -3.02
CA HIS A 50 10.97 -2.37 -4.01
C HIS A 50 10.91 -2.95 -5.43
N ASN A 51 11.39 -4.18 -5.62
CA ASN A 51 11.39 -4.82 -6.93
C ASN A 51 9.98 -5.01 -7.50
N GLU A 52 9.01 -5.47 -6.68
CA GLU A 52 7.63 -5.63 -7.13
C GLU A 52 6.96 -4.28 -7.36
N PHE A 53 7.27 -3.25 -6.57
CA PHE A 53 6.79 -1.90 -6.82
C PHE A 53 7.26 -1.37 -8.18
N ILE A 54 8.57 -1.40 -8.46
CA ILE A 54 9.16 -1.01 -9.76
C ILE A 54 8.50 -1.78 -10.90
N LYS A 55 8.35 -3.09 -10.76
CA LYS A 55 7.77 -3.95 -11.78
C LYS A 55 6.30 -3.62 -12.06
N ARG A 56 5.51 -3.30 -11.03
CA ARG A 56 4.07 -3.00 -11.15
C ARG A 56 3.82 -1.59 -11.69
N THR A 57 4.61 -0.61 -11.25
CA THR A 57 4.43 0.81 -11.63
C THR A 57 5.25 1.22 -12.85
N LYS A 58 6.22 0.40 -13.27
CA LYS A 58 7.15 0.66 -14.38
C LYS A 58 7.98 1.94 -14.21
N ILE A 59 8.15 2.40 -12.97
CA ILE A 59 9.04 3.53 -12.66
C ILE A 59 10.50 3.12 -12.79
N GLN A 60 11.40 4.09 -12.93
CA GLN A 60 12.83 3.82 -12.99
C GLN A 60 13.44 3.66 -11.59
N PRO A 61 14.51 2.87 -11.44
CA PRO A 61 15.32 2.90 -10.21
C PRO A 61 15.78 4.33 -9.92
N GLY A 62 15.53 4.82 -8.71
CA GLY A 62 15.82 6.20 -8.30
C GLY A 62 14.68 7.21 -8.50
N ASP A 63 13.50 6.79 -9.01
CA ASP A 63 12.28 7.62 -8.96
C ASP A 63 11.89 7.90 -7.50
N LYS A 64 11.56 9.16 -7.17
CA LYS A 64 11.17 9.59 -5.82
C LYS A 64 9.99 8.80 -5.26
N ARG A 65 9.10 8.27 -6.10
CA ARG A 65 7.99 7.42 -5.67
C ARG A 65 8.46 6.12 -4.99
N LEU A 66 9.71 5.70 -5.18
CA LEU A 66 10.29 4.59 -4.42
C LEU A 66 10.44 4.92 -2.93
N GLU A 67 10.67 6.19 -2.58
CA GLU A 67 10.79 6.63 -1.18
C GLU A 67 9.48 6.41 -0.40
N SER A 68 8.33 6.41 -1.09
CA SER A 68 7.05 6.05 -0.49
C SER A 68 7.05 4.62 0.07
N VAL A 69 7.75 3.68 -0.58
CA VAL A 69 7.81 2.29 -0.13
C VAL A 69 8.54 2.20 1.21
N ASP A 70 9.72 2.82 1.32
CA ASP A 70 10.50 2.87 2.56
C ASP A 70 9.73 3.59 3.67
N THR A 71 9.06 4.70 3.34
CA THR A 71 8.24 5.46 4.29
C THR A 71 7.13 4.60 4.86
N CYS A 72 6.35 3.94 4.00
CA CYS A 72 5.22 3.12 4.43
C CYS A 72 5.64 1.84 5.18
N ILE A 73 6.80 1.26 4.84
CA ILE A 73 7.40 0.17 5.62
C ILE A 73 7.73 0.67 7.03
N ASN A 74 8.35 1.86 7.15
CA ASN A 74 8.72 2.41 8.45
C ASN A 74 7.52 2.81 9.30
N GLU A 75 6.44 3.33 8.71
CA GLU A 75 5.20 3.67 9.44
C GLU A 75 4.49 2.44 10.03
N SER A 76 4.62 1.30 9.38
CA SER A 76 3.97 0.05 9.78
C SER A 76 4.89 -0.93 10.51
N LYS A 77 6.19 -0.63 10.66
CA LYS A 77 7.21 -1.59 11.11
C LYS A 77 6.91 -2.24 12.46
N ASP A 78 6.35 -1.48 13.40
CA ASP A 78 6.10 -1.91 14.78
C ASP A 78 4.75 -2.62 14.94
N VAL A 79 3.93 -2.67 13.88
CA VAL A 79 2.66 -3.41 13.88
C VAL A 79 2.97 -4.90 13.78
N THR A 80 2.45 -5.66 14.74
CA THR A 80 2.68 -7.11 14.85
C THR A 80 1.56 -7.93 14.23
N GLU A 81 0.34 -7.39 14.18
CA GLU A 81 -0.78 -8.02 13.50
C GLU A 81 -0.59 -7.86 11.98
N LYS A 82 -0.36 -8.99 11.30
CA LYS A 82 0.05 -9.04 9.90
C LYS A 82 -0.98 -8.46 8.92
N CYS A 83 -2.28 -8.64 9.18
CA CYS A 83 -3.34 -8.14 8.30
C CYS A 83 -3.45 -6.61 8.40
N GLU A 84 -3.46 -6.07 9.61
CA GLU A 84 -3.43 -4.65 9.93
C GLU A 84 -2.17 -4.00 9.37
N LYS A 85 -1.00 -4.62 9.58
CA LYS A 85 0.28 -4.15 9.03
C LYS A 85 0.22 -4.02 7.51
N ALA A 86 -0.24 -5.06 6.82
CA ALA A 86 -0.39 -5.05 5.37
C ALA A 86 -1.40 -3.99 4.88
N PHE A 87 -2.52 -3.81 5.60
CA PHE A 87 -3.52 -2.81 5.29
C PHE A 87 -2.99 -1.38 5.44
N LEU A 88 -2.30 -1.08 6.54
CA LEU A 88 -1.68 0.21 6.81
C LEU A 88 -0.64 0.56 5.75
N PHE A 89 0.22 -0.40 5.39
CA PHE A 89 1.21 -0.20 4.34
C PHE A 89 0.57 0.18 3.00
N VAL A 90 -0.44 -0.56 2.52
CA VAL A 90 -1.09 -0.28 1.24
C VAL A 90 -1.82 1.06 1.27
N THR A 91 -2.47 1.39 2.38
CA THR A 91 -3.16 2.67 2.57
C THR A 91 -2.18 3.84 2.49
N CYS A 92 -1.05 3.74 3.18
CA CYS A 92 0.03 4.71 3.09
C CYS A 92 0.53 4.82 1.64
N LEU A 93 0.83 3.69 0.99
CA LEU A 93 1.44 3.67 -0.34
C LEU A 93 0.56 4.34 -1.39
N PHE A 94 -0.75 4.07 -1.40
CA PHE A 94 -1.66 4.71 -2.36
C PHE A 94 -1.77 6.22 -2.13
N LYS A 95 -1.79 6.67 -0.87
CA LYS A 95 -1.83 8.10 -0.53
C LYS A 95 -0.54 8.80 -0.93
N SER A 96 0.62 8.26 -0.56
CA SER A 96 1.91 8.84 -0.95
C SER A 96 2.09 8.90 -2.47
N GLN A 97 1.64 7.87 -3.20
CA GLN A 97 1.69 7.92 -4.66
C GLN A 97 0.77 8.98 -5.26
N ARG A 98 -0.44 9.16 -4.73
CA ARG A 98 -1.34 10.25 -5.17
C ARG A 98 -0.69 11.61 -4.93
N ASP A 99 -0.11 11.81 -3.75
CA ASP A 99 0.53 13.07 -3.40
C ASP A 99 1.73 13.36 -4.32
N HIS A 100 2.54 12.34 -4.65
CA HIS A 100 3.59 12.48 -5.66
C HIS A 100 3.07 12.77 -7.08
N MET A 101 1.92 12.20 -7.49
CA MET A 101 1.32 12.53 -8.80
C MET A 101 0.83 13.99 -8.84
N HIS A 102 0.21 14.45 -7.75
CA HIS A 102 -0.22 15.83 -7.59
C HIS A 102 0.98 16.81 -7.60
N ASP A 103 2.06 16.49 -6.89
CA ASP A 103 3.29 17.29 -6.88
C ASP A 103 3.99 17.37 -8.25
N LEU A 104 3.80 16.35 -9.10
CA LEU A 104 4.30 16.33 -10.47
C LEU A 104 3.39 17.08 -11.47
N GLY A 105 2.32 17.73 -10.98
CA GLY A 105 1.41 18.54 -11.79
C GLY A 105 0.46 17.73 -12.68
N TYR A 106 0.31 16.42 -12.42
CA TYR A 106 -0.73 15.61 -13.04
C TYR A 106 -2.01 15.72 -12.22
N ASP A 107 -2.85 16.67 -12.58
CA ASP A 107 -4.23 16.75 -12.11
C ASP A 107 -4.99 15.54 -12.70
N GLU A 108 -5.60 14.72 -11.83
CA GLU A 108 -6.57 13.71 -12.25
C GLU A 108 -7.86 14.43 -12.69
N SER A 109 -7.75 15.22 -13.76
CA SER A 109 -8.88 15.72 -14.52
C SER A 109 -9.40 14.56 -15.36
N THR A 110 -10.14 13.68 -14.70
CA THR A 110 -11.01 12.71 -15.36
C THR A 110 -12.45 13.14 -15.08
N GLU A 111 -13.02 13.88 -16.04
CA GLU A 111 -14.40 13.62 -16.49
C GLU A 111 -14.34 12.67 -17.70
#